data_AF-A0A1J0WFL8-F1
#
_entry.id   AF-A0A1J0WFL8-F1
#
_cell.length_a   1.000
_cell.length_b   1.000
_cell.length_c   1.000
_cell.angle_alpha   90.00
_cell.angle_beta   90.00
_cell.angle_gamma   90.00
#
_symmetry.space_group_name_H-M   'P 1'
#
loop_
_entity.id
_entity.type
_entity.pdbx_description
1 polymer ?
#
loop_
_entity_poly.entity_id
_entity_poly.type
_entity_poly.pdbx_seq_one_letter_code
_entity_poly.pdbx_strand_id
1 'polypeptide(L)'
;MPRWLWWTPLVVLTAVAGLLVFRQGWITAHMTETDVINHYADRYVSEHGGRKTDCHAVPGAVAEVWLEVRCGGVVIYPVDRAGRLLRRDPSEPTT
;
A
#
# COMPACT_ATOMS: atom_id res chain seq x y z
N MET A 1 38.52 15.02 -25.61
CA MET A 1 37.54 14.61 -24.57
C MET A 1 37.24 13.13 -24.74
N PRO A 2 37.27 12.31 -23.67
CA PRO A 2 36.99 10.89 -23.78
C PRO A 2 35.58 10.67 -24.33
N ARG A 3 35.45 9.90 -25.41
CA ARG A 3 34.18 9.67 -26.12
C ARG A 3 33.10 9.01 -25.24
N TRP A 4 33.53 8.37 -24.15
CA TRP A 4 32.67 7.72 -23.16
C TRP A 4 31.89 8.71 -22.28
N LEU A 5 32.42 9.93 -22.04
CA LEU A 5 31.73 10.97 -21.27
C LEU A 5 30.45 11.51 -21.95
N TRP A 6 30.28 11.25 -23.25
CA TRP A 6 29.04 11.58 -23.94
C TRP A 6 27.90 10.62 -23.60
N TRP A 7 28.22 9.38 -23.20
CA TRP A 7 27.23 8.35 -22.87
C TRP A 7 26.89 8.28 -21.39
N THR A 8 27.72 8.85 -20.51
CA THR A 8 27.45 8.93 -19.06
C THR A 8 26.05 9.42 -18.69
N PRO A 9 25.48 10.50 -19.27
CA PRO A 9 24.13 10.92 -18.90
C PRO A 9 23.07 9.86 -19.23
N LEU A 10 23.20 9.18 -20.38
CA LEU A 10 22.28 8.11 -20.78
C LEU A 10 22.38 6.91 -19.84
N VAL A 11 23.60 6.51 -19.48
CA VAL A 11 23.85 5.39 -18.55
C VAL A 11 23.26 5.69 -17.18
N VAL A 12 23.50 6.90 -16.65
CA VAL A 12 22.95 7.32 -15.36
C VAL A 12 21.43 7.33 -15.39
N LEU A 13 20.82 7.91 -16.44
CA LEU A 13 19.37 7.99 -16.55
C LEU A 13 18.74 6.59 -16.64
N THR A 14 19.32 5.70 -17.44
CA THR A 14 18.87 4.30 -17.55
C THR A 14 18.99 3.55 -16.23
N ALA A 15 20.12 3.71 -15.53
CA ALA A 15 20.34 3.07 -14.23
C ALA A 15 19.34 3.57 -13.17
N VAL A 16 19.09 4.89 -13.13
CA VAL A 16 18.10 5.49 -12.21
C VAL A 16 16.71 4.97 -12.53
N ALA A 17 16.31 4.96 -13.82
CA ALA A 17 15.01 4.43 -14.22
C ALA A 17 14.84 2.95 -13.83
N GLY A 18 15.84 2.11 -14.10
CA GLY A 18 15.84 0.70 -13.72
C GLY A 18 15.73 0.51 -12.20
N LEU A 19 16.47 1.29 -11.42
CA LEU A 19 16.41 1.26 -9.95
C LEU A 19 15.02 1.63 -9.43
N LEU A 20 14.39 2.66 -10.01
CA LEU A 20 13.05 3.10 -9.62
C LEU A 20 12.01 2.03 -9.93
N VAL A 21 12.03 1.45 -11.13
CA VAL A 21 11.10 0.37 -11.52
C VAL A 21 11.30 -0.87 -10.65
N PHE A 22 12.55 -1.29 -10.43
CA PHE A 22 12.86 -2.44 -9.58
C PHE A 22 12.35 -2.22 -8.15
N ARG A 23 12.59 -1.04 -7.58
CA ARG A 23 12.13 -0.69 -6.24
C ARG A 23 10.60 -0.73 -6.13
N GLN A 24 9.87 -0.20 -7.11
CA GLN A 24 8.41 -0.25 -7.11
C GLN A 24 7.90 -1.69 -7.22
N GLY A 25 8.46 -2.48 -8.13
CA GLY A 25 8.11 -3.90 -8.28
C GLY A 25 8.40 -4.70 -7.01
N TRP A 26 9.52 -4.42 -6.33
CA TRP A 26 9.88 -5.07 -5.06
C TRP A 26 8.85 -4.79 -3.96
N ILE A 27 8.43 -3.52 -3.82
CA ILE A 27 7.41 -3.11 -2.85
C ILE A 27 6.10 -3.85 -3.15
N THR A 28 5.63 -3.85 -4.40
CA THR A 28 4.39 -4.54 -4.77
C THR A 28 4.47 -6.06 -4.57
N ALA A 29 5.63 -6.68 -4.82
CA ALA A 29 5.80 -8.13 -4.69
C ALA A 29 5.95 -8.60 -3.24
N HIS A 30 6.54 -7.79 -2.35
CA HIS A 30 6.78 -8.15 -0.95
C HIS A 30 5.73 -7.60 0.02
N MET A 31 4.77 -6.79 -0.45
CA MET A 31 3.68 -6.31 0.41
C MET A 31 2.76 -7.49 0.74
N THR A 32 2.87 -8.02 1.96
CA THR A 32 2.02 -9.13 2.40
C THR A 32 0.73 -8.60 3.01
N GLU A 33 -0.34 -9.39 2.87
CA GLU A 33 -1.63 -9.11 3.52
C GLU A 33 -1.47 -8.94 5.04
N THR A 34 -0.62 -9.78 5.64
CA THR A 34 -0.32 -9.79 7.07
C THR A 34 0.31 -8.46 7.54
N ASP A 35 1.24 -7.89 6.78
CA ASP A 35 1.88 -6.62 7.15
C ASP A 35 0.87 -5.47 7.17
N VAL A 36 -0.04 -5.46 6.19
CA VAL A 36 -1.14 -4.48 6.11
C VAL A 36 -2.07 -4.61 7.30
N ILE A 37 -2.55 -5.82 7.61
CA ILE A 37 -3.45 -6.05 8.76
C ILE A 37 -2.80 -5.61 10.06
N ASN A 38 -1.55 -6.01 10.30
CA ASN A 38 -0.84 -5.66 11.53
C ASN A 38 -0.66 -4.16 11.68
N HIS A 39 -0.29 -3.47 10.60
CA HIS A 39 -0.13 -2.02 10.58
C HIS A 39 -1.44 -1.30 10.97
N TYR A 40 -2.57 -1.68 10.37
CA TYR A 40 -3.86 -1.04 10.67
C TYR A 40 -4.45 -1.49 12.01
N ALA A 41 -4.13 -2.70 12.48
CA ALA A 41 -4.47 -3.14 13.83
C ALA A 41 -3.71 -2.32 14.90
N ASP A 42 -2.42 -2.03 14.68
CA ASP A 42 -1.65 -1.13 15.55
C ASP A 42 -2.24 0.28 15.59
N ARG A 43 -2.67 0.80 14.43
CA ARG A 43 -3.37 2.07 14.33
C ARG A 43 -4.70 2.06 15.09
N TYR A 44 -5.49 1.00 14.96
CA TYR A 44 -6.75 0.87 15.69
C TYR A 44 -6.55 0.87 17.22
N VAL A 45 -5.52 0.16 17.70
CA VAL A 45 -5.17 0.15 19.13
C VAL A 45 -4.80 1.55 19.60
N SER A 46 -4.03 2.32 18.82
CA SER A 46 -3.61 3.66 19.21
C SER A 46 -4.73 4.70 19.14
N GLU A 47 -5.63 4.61 18.15
CA GLU A 47 -6.73 5.58 17.95
C GLU A 47 -7.95 5.28 18.83
N HIS A 48 -8.24 4.00 19.11
CA HIS A 48 -9.48 3.57 19.75
C HIS A 48 -9.28 2.80 21.07
N GLY A 49 -8.04 2.46 21.43
CA GLY A 49 -7.77 1.66 22.64
C GLY A 49 -8.28 0.21 22.58
N GLY A 50 -8.60 -0.29 21.38
CA GLY A 50 -9.04 -1.67 21.17
C GLY A 50 -7.88 -2.68 21.18
N ARG A 51 -8.14 -3.93 20.79
CA ARG A 51 -7.10 -4.97 20.67
C ARG A 51 -6.86 -5.35 19.22
N LYS A 52 -5.64 -5.79 18.90
CA LYS A 52 -5.30 -6.28 17.55
C LYS A 52 -6.18 -7.45 17.10
N THR A 53 -6.57 -8.31 18.03
CA THR A 53 -7.45 -9.47 17.78
C THR A 53 -8.86 -9.08 17.35
N ASP A 54 -9.25 -7.82 17.52
CA ASP A 54 -10.55 -7.33 17.10
C ASP A 54 -10.54 -6.95 15.60
N CYS A 55 -9.39 -7.06 14.93
CA CYS A 55 -9.18 -6.73 13.53
C CYS A 55 -9.03 -7.98 12.66
N HIS A 56 -9.63 -7.94 11.47
CA HIS A 56 -9.46 -8.94 10.41
C HIS A 56 -9.50 -8.28 9.03
N ALA A 57 -8.83 -8.86 8.05
CA ALA A 57 -8.93 -8.45 6.66
C ALA A 57 -10.08 -9.14 5.95
N VAL A 58 -10.72 -8.41 5.06
CA VAL A 58 -11.58 -8.97 4.01
C VAL A 58 -11.13 -8.42 2.64
N PRO A 59 -11.31 -9.19 1.55
CA PRO A 59 -11.09 -8.67 0.20
C PRO A 59 -11.95 -7.44 -0.06
N GLY A 60 -11.40 -6.43 -0.75
CA GLY A 60 -12.19 -5.27 -1.17
C GLY A 60 -13.32 -5.65 -2.12
N ALA A 61 -14.48 -5.02 -1.95
CA ALA A 61 -15.65 -5.24 -2.81
C ALA A 61 -15.55 -4.51 -4.16
N VAL A 62 -14.72 -3.46 -4.24
CA VAL A 62 -14.54 -2.60 -5.42
C VAL A 62 -13.11 -2.69 -5.94
N ALA A 63 -12.92 -2.50 -7.25
CA ALA A 63 -11.65 -2.78 -7.93
C ALA A 63 -10.44 -1.97 -7.41
N GLU A 64 -10.68 -0.80 -6.84
CA GLU A 64 -9.64 0.07 -6.28
C GLU A 64 -9.19 -0.37 -4.88
N VAL A 65 -10.09 -1.01 -4.12
CA VAL A 65 -9.80 -1.51 -2.77
C VAL A 65 -9.25 -2.93 -2.90
N TRP A 66 -7.99 -3.10 -2.51
CA TRP A 66 -7.39 -4.43 -2.46
C TRP A 66 -7.89 -5.19 -1.23
N LEU A 67 -7.86 -4.52 -0.07
CA LEU A 67 -8.19 -5.09 1.23
C LEU A 67 -9.00 -4.09 2.06
N GLU A 68 -9.96 -4.58 2.84
CA GLU A 68 -10.56 -3.82 3.93
C GLU A 68 -10.15 -4.43 5.27
N VAL A 69 -9.45 -3.67 6.10
CA VAL A 69 -9.18 -4.08 7.49
C VAL A 69 -10.32 -3.60 8.37
N ARG A 70 -11.10 -4.54 8.91
CA ARG A 70 -12.27 -4.27 9.75
C ARG A 70 -11.91 -4.54 11.21
N CYS A 71 -12.07 -3.53 12.07
CA CYS A 71 -11.76 -3.61 13.49
C CYS A 71 -12.99 -3.27 14.34
N GLY A 72 -13.27 -4.07 15.36
CA GLY A 72 -14.33 -3.79 16.34
C GLY A 72 -15.75 -3.65 15.76
N GLY A 73 -15.97 -4.17 14.54
CA GLY A 73 -17.28 -4.16 13.85
C GLY A 73 -17.71 -2.83 13.23
N VAL A 74 -17.07 -1.71 13.58
CA VAL A 74 -17.47 -0.36 13.11
C VAL A 74 -16.35 0.39 12.38
N VAL A 75 -15.08 0.07 12.64
CA VAL A 75 -13.94 0.76 12.03
C VAL A 75 -13.50 -0.02 10.79
N ILE A 76 -13.44 0.65 9.64
CA ILE A 76 -13.03 0.05 8.37
C ILE A 76 -11.92 0.89 7.75
N TYR A 77 -10.80 0.25 7.46
CA TYR A 77 -9.66 0.82 6.74
C TYR A 77 -9.61 0.18 5.35
N PRO A 78 -10.14 0.84 4.30
CA PRO A 78 -9.97 0.38 2.93
C PRO A 78 -8.54 0.70 2.46
N VAL A 79 -7.87 -0.30 1.90
CA VAL A 79 -6.45 -0.27 1.58
C VAL A 79 -6.24 -0.64 0.11
N ASP A 80 -5.41 0.12 -0.59
CA ASP A 80 -4.97 -0.20 -1.96
C ASP A 80 -3.89 -1.29 -1.98
N ARG A 81 -3.51 -1.75 -3.18
CA ARG A 81 -2.41 -2.72 -3.41
C ARG A 81 -1.05 -2.25 -2.87
N ALA A 82 -0.88 -0.95 -2.66
CA ALA A 82 0.34 -0.36 -2.12
C ALA A 82 0.30 -0.22 -0.58
N GLY A 83 -0.75 -0.70 0.08
CA GLY A 83 -0.92 -0.62 1.53
C GLY A 83 -1.41 0.73 2.04
N ARG A 84 -1.85 1.64 1.15
CA ARG A 84 -2.31 2.99 1.52
C ARG A 84 -3.80 3.01 1.78
N LEU A 85 -4.22 3.84 2.74
CA LEU A 85 -5.63 4.13 2.97
C LEU A 85 -6.23 4.82 1.75
N LEU A 86 -7.25 4.20 1.18
CA LEU A 86 -8.15 4.89 0.27
C LEU A 86 -9.08 5.75 1.12
N ARG A 87 -9.19 7.03 0.80
CA ARG A 87 -10.23 7.85 1.42
C ARG A 87 -11.55 7.34 0.89
N ARG A 88 -12.35 6.69 1.74
CA ARG A 88 -13.75 6.36 1.40
C ARG A 88 -14.46 7.68 1.15
N ASP A 89 -14.76 7.98 -0.11
CA ASP A 89 -15.66 9.08 -0.44
C ASP A 89 -17.04 8.73 0.15
N PRO A 90 -17.62 9.57 1.02
CA PRO A 90 -18.91 9.28 1.68
C PRO A 90 -20.09 9.11 0.71
N SER A 91 -19.90 9.36 -0.59
CA SER A 91 -20.94 9.39 -1.61
C SER A 91 -21.09 8.10 -2.41
N GLU A 92 -20.26 7.06 -2.19
CA GLU A 92 -20.41 5.80 -2.93
C GLU A 92 -21.51 4.94 -2.29
N PRO A 93 -22.69 4.79 -2.95
CA PRO A 93 -23.78 4.02 -2.40
C PRO A 93 -23.47 2.53 -2.59
N THR A 94 -23.48 1.79 -1.49
CA THR A 94 -23.49 0.33 -1.48
C THR A 94 -24.63 -0.16 -2.37
N THR A 95 -24.30 -0.80 -3.50
CA THR A 95 -25.29 -1.51 -4.34
C THR A 95 -25.12 -3.01 -4.15
#